data_AF-A0A507ARJ7-F1
#
_entry.id   AF-A0A507ARJ7-F1
#
_cell.length_a   1.000
_cell.length_b   1.000
_cell.length_c   1.000
_cell.angle_alpha   90.00
_cell.angle_beta   90.00
_cell.angle_gamma   90.00
#
_symmetry.space_group_name_H-M   'P 1'
#
loop_
_entity.id
_entity.type
_entity.pdbx_description
1 polymer ?
#
loop_
_entity_poly.entity_id
_entity_poly.type
_entity_poly.pdbx_seq_one_letter_code
_entity_poly.pdbx_strand_id
1 'polypeptide(L)'
;MASSIARFAATPELLMCLADQWKQIHNRKTLLSLSQTSRLFNTVFAVFLYKELTLKVPNTGKFYTLLTPSNLEHVRSLITHPVELYSGGVESGKRNSLLQLLLPHLPQLTTLRWEGLNLTADTVRMIHRHCPQLESLHVKYTGKEIGRFKMPSRPFNGFNHWAWSDSSSNHIQEHHPVFHNPGFESFTGLKELCLYGLFGDLESWCHKIVAIAVSCPQLETLGLSHSCDTQKLTGYYDTMEPVGFFDDICSQYGETGAAPLRLKTLHIGDGGLLRGGIEIMNKLTDVAFLEELGAYDDSEAWCNDQTVEAFTKTKLPRLRRLIMKWMPLELITHLKSDRAEDFSQQLALLALDFPQGALGGVNPAKLRMTSVMLLPSPAVPDDMASRLGELADRCGDVLEGIAFYVGNSPCPARVTKLVLDNLVEVATRLVKLTQIYICFPDGRDQKYSPSDTYLEFDSAYCADLACRLVRAAPRLRYLCIRGVFWEAQKSVDGTVKLIELERQDWRHVELFKMATEGEGLVWDDRDIQKY
;
A
#
# COMPACT_ATOMS: atom_id res chain seq x y z
N MET A 1 5.41 54.74 6.56
CA MET A 1 5.76 53.76 5.50
C MET A 1 5.51 52.37 6.05
N ALA A 2 4.67 51.56 5.40
CA ALA A 2 4.52 50.15 5.79
C ALA A 2 5.85 49.42 5.59
N SER A 3 6.26 48.62 6.57
CA SER A 3 7.46 47.78 6.48
C SER A 3 7.35 46.83 5.29
N SER A 4 8.49 46.42 4.72
CA SER A 4 8.54 45.42 3.64
C SER A 4 7.77 44.15 4.02
N ILE A 5 7.83 43.76 5.29
CA ILE A 5 7.08 42.62 5.86
C ILE A 5 5.57 42.85 5.77
N ALA A 6 5.07 44.03 6.14
CA ALA A 6 3.65 44.35 6.05
C ALA A 6 3.15 44.35 4.60
N ARG A 7 3.98 44.80 3.64
CA ARG A 7 3.63 44.74 2.21
C ARG A 7 3.62 43.30 1.70
N PHE A 8 4.61 42.50 2.08
CA PHE A 8 4.65 41.07 1.75
C PHE A 8 3.41 40.35 2.27
N ALA A 9 3.10 40.52 3.57
CA ALA A 9 1.95 39.89 4.21
C ALA A 9 0.59 40.38 3.69
N ALA A 10 0.54 41.52 2.99
CA ALA A 10 -0.66 42.06 2.37
C ALA A 10 -0.83 41.67 0.89
N THR A 11 0.13 40.93 0.30
CA THR A 11 0.11 40.57 -1.13
C THR A 11 -0.26 39.09 -1.30
N PRO A 12 -1.51 38.76 -1.72
CA PRO A 12 -1.97 37.37 -1.86
C PRO A 12 -1.07 36.51 -2.74
N GLU A 13 -0.54 37.07 -3.83
CA GLU A 13 0.28 36.37 -4.81
C GLU A 13 1.60 35.92 -4.20
N LEU A 14 2.23 36.76 -3.37
CA LEU A 14 3.46 36.41 -2.67
C LEU A 14 3.22 35.34 -1.59
N LEU A 15 2.07 35.40 -0.91
CA LEU A 15 1.65 34.36 0.02
C LEU A 15 1.32 33.05 -0.71
N MET A 16 0.74 33.11 -1.90
CA MET A 16 0.50 31.94 -2.75
C MET A 16 1.81 31.36 -3.28
N CYS A 17 2.79 32.19 -3.67
CA CYS A 17 4.13 31.71 -4.03
C CYS A 17 4.81 31.05 -2.83
N LEU A 18 4.69 31.64 -1.64
CA LEU A 18 5.20 31.04 -0.41
C LEU A 18 4.50 29.70 -0.14
N ALA A 19 3.16 29.65 -0.26
CA ALA A 19 2.38 28.44 -0.06
C ALA A 19 2.66 27.35 -1.12
N ASP A 20 2.96 27.75 -2.36
CA ASP A 20 3.31 26.86 -3.46
C ASP A 20 4.72 26.29 -3.28
N GLN A 21 5.69 27.11 -2.88
CA GLN A 21 7.00 26.62 -2.45
C GLN A 21 6.89 25.76 -1.17
N TRP A 22 5.95 26.09 -0.30
CA TRP A 22 5.59 25.32 0.89
C TRP A 22 4.69 24.12 0.60
N LYS A 23 4.41 23.78 -0.66
CA LYS A 23 3.96 22.41 -1.00
C LYS A 23 4.93 21.35 -0.46
N GLN A 24 6.17 21.74 -0.10
CA GLN A 24 7.17 20.90 0.56
C GLN A 24 7.10 20.92 2.11
N ILE A 25 6.37 21.85 2.74
CA ILE A 25 6.19 21.89 4.20
C ILE A 25 4.78 21.38 4.49
N HIS A 26 4.68 20.08 4.76
CA HIS A 26 3.41 19.39 4.95
C HIS A 26 2.77 19.61 6.33
N ASN A 27 3.37 20.47 7.17
CA ASN A 27 2.98 20.63 8.56
C ASN A 27 1.59 21.26 8.74
N ARG A 28 0.58 20.41 8.99
CA ARG A 28 -0.82 20.85 9.17
C ARG A 28 -0.99 21.82 10.34
N LYS A 29 -0.20 21.70 11.42
CA LYS A 29 -0.26 22.63 12.56
C LYS A 29 0.21 24.03 12.17
N THR A 30 1.21 24.11 11.31
CA THR A 30 1.73 25.37 10.77
C THR A 30 0.71 26.01 9.83
N LEU A 31 0.14 25.24 8.90
CA LEU A 31 -0.93 25.72 8.01
C LEU A 31 -2.15 26.22 8.80
N LEU A 32 -2.55 25.48 9.84
CA LEU A 32 -3.62 25.91 10.74
C LEU A 32 -3.29 27.23 11.43
N SER A 33 -2.09 27.33 12.03
CA SER A 33 -1.63 28.54 12.71
C SER A 33 -1.62 29.74 11.75
N LEU A 34 -1.12 29.55 10.53
CA LEU A 34 -1.13 30.59 9.50
C LEU A 34 -2.54 31.01 9.11
N SER A 35 -3.43 30.04 8.88
CA SER A 35 -4.82 30.31 8.50
C SER A 35 -5.61 31.08 9.57
N GLN A 36 -5.12 31.10 10.82
CA GLN A 36 -5.72 31.83 11.95
C GLN A 36 -5.16 33.24 12.12
N THR A 37 -4.09 33.62 11.42
CA THR A 37 -3.42 34.92 11.61
C THR A 37 -4.23 36.12 11.11
N SER A 38 -4.89 35.99 9.95
CA SER A 38 -5.70 37.05 9.33
C SER A 38 -6.66 36.48 8.29
N ARG A 39 -7.65 37.27 7.83
CA ARG A 39 -8.57 36.84 6.76
C ARG A 39 -7.84 36.52 5.45
N LEU A 40 -6.85 37.34 5.07
CA LEU A 40 -6.06 37.11 3.86
C LEU A 40 -5.28 35.79 3.94
N PHE A 41 -4.62 35.54 5.07
CA PHE A 41 -3.92 34.27 5.29
C PHE A 41 -4.90 33.10 5.32
N ASN A 42 -6.09 33.26 5.91
CA ASN A 42 -7.12 32.23 5.86
C ASN A 42 -7.46 31.89 4.40
N THR A 43 -7.77 32.90 3.56
CA THR A 43 -8.09 32.70 2.14
C THR A 43 -6.97 31.98 1.38
N VAL A 44 -5.71 32.32 1.63
CA VAL A 44 -4.56 31.70 0.93
C VAL A 44 -4.27 30.29 1.46
N PHE A 45 -4.14 30.12 2.77
CA PHE A 45 -3.65 28.88 3.37
C PHE A 45 -4.75 27.84 3.61
N ALA A 46 -6.04 28.21 3.66
CA ALA A 46 -7.15 27.26 3.78
C ALA A 46 -7.19 26.27 2.60
N VAL A 47 -6.86 26.73 1.38
CA VAL A 47 -6.78 25.88 0.19
C VAL A 47 -5.84 24.69 0.41
N PHE A 48 -4.70 24.93 1.05
CA PHE A 48 -3.69 23.91 1.34
C PHE A 48 -4.06 23.07 2.57
N LEU A 49 -4.60 23.71 3.61
CA LEU A 49 -5.04 23.04 4.84
C LEU A 49 -6.14 22.00 4.58
N TYR A 50 -7.09 22.32 3.70
CA TYR A 50 -8.25 21.48 3.38
C TYR A 50 -8.08 20.65 2.10
N LYS A 51 -6.94 20.74 1.41
CA LYS A 51 -6.66 19.97 0.18
C LYS A 51 -6.88 18.45 0.35
N GLU A 52 -6.52 17.91 1.51
CA GLU A 52 -6.72 16.51 1.88
C GLU A 52 -7.62 16.41 3.11
N LEU A 53 -8.75 15.72 2.95
CA LEU A 53 -9.71 15.41 4.00
C LEU A 53 -9.62 13.92 4.34
N THR A 54 -9.33 13.64 5.61
CA THR A 54 -9.18 12.28 6.10
C THR A 54 -10.27 11.96 7.11
N LEU A 55 -11.13 10.98 6.78
CA LEU A 55 -12.22 10.53 7.62
C LEU A 55 -11.72 9.41 8.56
N LYS A 56 -11.43 9.77 9.81
CA LYS A 56 -11.20 8.82 10.92
C LYS A 56 -12.54 8.58 11.66
N VAL A 57 -12.70 7.39 12.24
CA VAL A 57 -13.86 6.76 12.91
C VAL A 57 -14.77 7.68 13.80
N PRO A 58 -15.94 7.21 14.26
CA PRO A 58 -17.27 7.26 13.64
C PRO A 58 -18.13 8.42 14.18
N ASN A 59 -17.54 9.52 14.66
CA ASN A 59 -18.32 10.59 15.28
C ASN A 59 -18.91 11.53 14.21
N THR A 60 -19.73 10.94 13.33
CA THR A 60 -20.42 11.60 12.22
C THR A 60 -21.16 12.85 12.67
N GLY A 61 -21.70 12.87 13.90
CA GLY A 61 -22.37 14.03 14.49
C GLY A 61 -21.49 15.25 14.67
N LYS A 62 -20.22 15.08 15.08
CA LYS A 62 -19.27 16.21 15.23
C LYS A 62 -18.74 16.70 13.88
N PHE A 63 -18.73 15.81 12.89
CA PHE A 63 -18.14 16.10 11.58
C PHE A 63 -18.88 17.24 10.85
N TYR A 64 -20.22 17.25 10.89
CA TYR A 64 -21.03 18.31 10.27
C TYR A 64 -20.82 19.68 10.91
N THR A 65 -20.52 19.74 12.21
CA THR A 65 -20.33 21.02 12.89
C THR A 65 -19.01 21.71 12.56
N LEU A 66 -18.02 20.96 12.07
CA LEU A 66 -16.66 21.45 11.80
C LEU A 66 -16.42 21.82 10.34
N LEU A 67 -17.30 21.41 9.43
CA LEU A 67 -17.13 21.63 8.00
C LEU A 67 -18.14 22.66 7.50
N THR A 68 -17.63 23.86 7.23
CA THR A 68 -18.37 24.81 6.41
C THR A 68 -18.28 24.38 4.94
N PRO A 69 -19.37 24.53 4.15
CA PRO A 69 -19.35 24.24 2.71
C PRO A 69 -18.20 24.92 1.96
N SER A 70 -17.79 26.12 2.38
CA SER A 70 -16.68 26.87 1.79
C SER A 70 -15.32 26.17 1.93
N ASN A 71 -15.07 25.44 3.02
CA ASN A 71 -13.77 24.78 3.21
C ASN A 71 -13.69 23.49 2.39
N LEU A 72 -14.83 22.86 2.11
CA LEU A 72 -14.92 21.62 1.35
C LEU A 72 -14.65 21.80 -0.13
N GLU A 73 -14.89 22.99 -0.68
CA GLU A 73 -14.63 23.27 -2.10
C GLU A 73 -13.16 23.12 -2.50
N HIS A 74 -12.24 23.18 -1.53
CA HIS A 74 -10.81 23.04 -1.73
C HIS A 74 -10.32 21.59 -1.62
N VAL A 75 -11.18 20.66 -1.18
CA VAL A 75 -10.81 19.25 -1.00
C VAL A 75 -10.58 18.61 -2.36
N ARG A 76 -9.37 18.10 -2.56
CA ARG A 76 -8.96 17.37 -3.77
C ARG A 76 -8.74 15.88 -3.51
N SER A 77 -8.40 15.52 -2.27
CA SER A 77 -8.23 14.14 -1.85
C SER A 77 -9.12 13.83 -0.65
N LEU A 78 -9.97 12.82 -0.78
CA LEU A 78 -10.79 12.29 0.31
C LEU A 78 -10.32 10.88 0.63
N ILE A 79 -9.87 10.66 1.86
CA ILE A 79 -9.35 9.38 2.33
C ILE A 79 -10.20 8.91 3.51
N THR A 80 -10.75 7.70 3.44
CA THR A 80 -11.38 7.05 4.60
C THR A 80 -10.43 6.06 5.21
N HIS A 81 -10.26 6.12 6.53
CA HIS A 81 -9.54 5.06 7.22
C HIS A 81 -10.43 3.82 7.39
N PRO A 82 -9.81 2.62 7.33
CA PRO A 82 -10.49 1.38 7.66
C PRO A 82 -11.08 1.47 9.07
N VAL A 83 -12.26 0.89 9.22
CA VAL A 83 -12.95 0.82 10.50
C VAL A 83 -12.62 -0.51 11.12
N GLU A 84 -12.12 -0.50 12.34
CA GLU A 84 -12.16 -1.69 13.15
C GLU A 84 -13.62 -1.99 13.48
N LEU A 85 -14.23 -2.88 12.70
CA LEU A 85 -15.59 -3.36 12.90
C LEU A 85 -15.62 -4.29 14.12
N TYR A 86 -15.45 -3.74 15.33
CA TYR A 86 -15.58 -4.50 16.59
C TYR A 86 -17.04 -4.73 16.97
N SER A 87 -17.94 -3.85 16.53
CA SER A 87 -19.36 -3.91 16.83
C SER A 87 -20.15 -4.39 15.62
N GLY A 88 -21.01 -5.38 15.81
CA GLY A 88 -21.91 -5.96 14.81
C GLY A 88 -22.95 -5.04 14.17
N GLY A 89 -22.68 -3.75 13.90
CA GLY A 89 -23.52 -2.81 13.15
C GLY A 89 -23.10 -2.63 11.67
N VAL A 90 -24.07 -2.47 10.76
CA VAL A 90 -23.82 -2.20 9.32
C VAL A 90 -23.33 -0.76 9.18
N GLU A 91 -22.02 -0.56 9.15
CA GLU A 91 -21.42 0.77 9.13
C GLU A 91 -21.28 1.33 7.70
N SER A 92 -21.27 0.48 6.66
CA SER A 92 -21.24 0.95 5.26
C SER A 92 -22.40 1.86 4.92
N GLY A 93 -23.64 1.53 5.30
CA GLY A 93 -24.82 2.36 4.99
C GLY A 93 -24.71 3.79 5.53
N LYS A 94 -24.29 3.94 6.80
CA LYS A 94 -24.10 5.26 7.43
C LYS A 94 -22.97 6.05 6.76
N ARG A 95 -21.87 5.39 6.43
CA ARG A 95 -20.72 6.01 5.78
C ARG A 95 -21.00 6.42 4.34
N ASN A 96 -21.67 5.56 3.58
CA ASN A 96 -22.15 5.88 2.24
C ASN A 96 -23.08 7.10 2.29
N SER A 97 -24.02 7.12 3.25
CA SER A 97 -24.91 8.28 3.45
C SER A 97 -24.13 9.56 3.77
N LEU A 98 -23.12 9.48 4.65
CA LEU A 98 -22.23 10.61 4.94
C LEU A 98 -21.48 11.07 3.69
N LEU A 99 -20.90 10.13 2.92
CA LEU A 99 -20.20 10.47 1.69
C LEU A 99 -21.14 11.15 0.70
N GLN A 100 -22.33 10.60 0.47
CA GLN A 100 -23.37 11.18 -0.38
C GLN A 100 -23.74 12.61 0.02
N LEU A 101 -23.77 12.91 1.32
CA LEU A 101 -24.02 14.26 1.83
C LEU A 101 -22.84 15.22 1.60
N LEU A 102 -21.60 14.72 1.62
CA LEU A 102 -20.40 15.53 1.39
C LEU A 102 -20.17 15.82 -0.10
N LEU A 103 -20.45 14.86 -0.99
CA LEU A 103 -20.10 14.93 -2.43
C LEU A 103 -20.55 16.23 -3.14
N PRO A 104 -21.76 16.77 -2.92
CA PRO A 104 -22.17 18.04 -3.54
C PRO A 104 -21.27 19.23 -3.19
N HIS A 105 -20.50 19.14 -2.10
CA HIS A 105 -19.57 20.16 -1.62
C HIS A 105 -18.11 19.88 -1.98
N LEU A 106 -17.83 18.83 -2.75
CA LEU A 106 -16.48 18.41 -3.16
C LEU A 106 -16.27 18.48 -4.69
N PRO A 107 -16.61 19.60 -5.38
CA PRO A 107 -16.57 19.66 -6.83
C PRO A 107 -15.15 19.52 -7.43
N GLN A 108 -14.10 19.75 -6.63
CA GLN A 108 -12.69 19.63 -7.04
C GLN A 108 -12.07 18.29 -6.64
N LEU A 109 -12.86 17.30 -6.24
CA LEU A 109 -12.34 16.00 -5.82
C LEU A 109 -11.68 15.27 -7.00
N THR A 110 -10.37 15.09 -6.93
CA THR A 110 -9.58 14.36 -7.93
C THR A 110 -9.17 12.96 -7.45
N THR A 111 -9.16 12.73 -6.13
CA THR A 111 -8.73 11.46 -5.53
C THR A 111 -9.72 11.02 -4.46
N LEU A 112 -10.24 9.80 -4.59
CA LEU A 112 -11.06 9.15 -3.59
C LEU A 112 -10.43 7.82 -3.17
N ARG A 113 -10.06 7.70 -1.90
CA ARG A 113 -9.59 6.46 -1.29
C ARG A 113 -10.57 5.99 -0.23
N TRP A 114 -11.28 4.92 -0.53
CA TRP A 114 -12.34 4.33 0.26
C TRP A 114 -11.93 2.95 0.78
N GLU A 115 -11.57 2.87 2.06
CA GLU A 115 -11.04 1.66 2.67
C GLU A 115 -11.92 1.10 3.79
N GLY A 116 -12.00 -0.24 3.83
CA GLY A 116 -12.56 -1.00 4.93
C GLY A 116 -14.09 -1.00 4.99
N LEU A 117 -14.76 -0.57 3.92
CA LEU A 117 -16.22 -0.55 3.79
C LEU A 117 -16.62 -0.72 2.33
N ASN A 118 -17.83 -1.20 2.09
CA ASN A 118 -18.34 -1.41 0.74
C ASN A 118 -19.05 -0.16 0.21
N LEU A 119 -18.71 0.27 -1.02
CA LEU A 119 -19.44 1.32 -1.72
C LEU A 119 -20.73 0.77 -2.31
N THR A 120 -21.81 1.54 -2.22
CA THR A 120 -23.07 1.20 -2.90
C THR A 120 -23.13 1.84 -4.29
N ALA A 121 -23.92 1.25 -5.19
CA ALA A 121 -24.17 1.81 -6.52
C ALA A 121 -24.69 3.25 -6.50
N ASP A 122 -25.56 3.58 -5.53
CA ASP A 122 -26.05 4.95 -5.35
C ASP A 122 -24.92 5.93 -5.05
N THR A 123 -23.99 5.54 -4.16
CA THR A 123 -22.83 6.38 -3.84
C THR A 123 -21.93 6.57 -5.03
N VAL A 124 -21.69 5.52 -5.82
CA VAL A 124 -20.85 5.61 -7.02
C VAL A 124 -21.48 6.50 -8.09
N ARG A 125 -22.81 6.41 -8.30
CA ARG A 125 -23.55 7.36 -9.15
C ARG A 125 -23.42 8.81 -8.67
N MET A 126 -23.48 9.03 -7.36
CA MET A 126 -23.29 10.35 -6.76
C MET A 126 -21.86 10.87 -6.93
N ILE A 127 -20.85 9.99 -6.79
CA ILE A 127 -19.44 10.35 -7.04
C ILE A 127 -19.28 10.81 -8.48
N HIS A 128 -19.75 10.02 -9.45
CA HIS A 128 -19.70 10.37 -10.86
C HIS A 128 -20.40 11.71 -11.15
N ARG A 129 -21.59 11.93 -10.58
CA ARG A 129 -22.38 13.14 -10.80
C ARG A 129 -21.71 14.41 -10.25
N HIS A 130 -21.13 14.33 -9.06
CA HIS A 130 -20.65 15.52 -8.33
C HIS A 130 -19.13 15.74 -8.45
N CYS A 131 -18.37 14.70 -8.82
CA CYS A 131 -16.92 14.73 -8.93
C CYS A 131 -16.47 14.33 -10.36
N PRO A 132 -16.84 15.09 -11.40
CA PRO A 132 -16.49 14.76 -12.79
C PRO A 132 -14.97 14.85 -13.07
N GLN A 133 -14.20 15.46 -12.17
CA GLN A 133 -12.74 15.58 -12.24
C GLN A 133 -12.00 14.45 -11.52
N LEU A 134 -12.71 13.38 -11.11
CA LEU A 134 -12.08 12.27 -10.42
C LEU A 134 -11.07 11.58 -11.34
N GLU A 135 -9.80 11.59 -10.94
CA GLU A 135 -8.69 10.97 -11.67
C GLU A 135 -8.21 9.68 -10.98
N SER A 136 -8.39 9.56 -9.66
CA SER A 136 -7.90 8.42 -8.86
C SER A 136 -9.01 7.88 -7.97
N LEU A 137 -9.33 6.60 -8.15
CA LEU A 137 -10.32 5.87 -7.37
C LEU A 137 -9.70 4.62 -6.78
N HIS A 138 -9.62 4.57 -5.45
CA HIS A 138 -9.14 3.43 -4.70
C HIS A 138 -10.25 2.94 -3.77
N VAL A 139 -10.67 1.70 -3.92
CA VAL A 139 -11.70 1.04 -3.12
C VAL A 139 -11.13 -0.28 -2.57
N LYS A 140 -11.06 -0.42 -1.24
CA LYS A 140 -10.76 -1.68 -0.56
C LYS A 140 -12.02 -2.17 0.14
N TYR A 141 -12.69 -3.14 -0.50
CA TYR A 141 -13.87 -3.81 0.03
C TYR A 141 -13.51 -4.69 1.22
N THR A 142 -14.48 -4.90 2.12
CA THR A 142 -14.29 -5.74 3.31
C THR A 142 -15.33 -6.87 3.35
N GLY A 143 -14.85 -8.10 3.58
CA GLY A 143 -15.70 -9.27 3.82
C GLY A 143 -16.37 -9.26 5.19
N LYS A 144 -15.95 -8.36 6.11
CA LYS A 144 -16.48 -8.29 7.49
C LYS A 144 -17.97 -8.00 7.57
N GLU A 145 -18.54 -7.31 6.58
CA GLU A 145 -19.99 -7.08 6.52
C GLU A 145 -20.77 -8.35 6.14
N ILE A 146 -20.12 -9.26 5.40
CA ILE A 146 -20.71 -10.52 4.93
C ILE A 146 -20.68 -11.58 6.04
N GLY A 147 -19.63 -11.61 6.88
CA GLY A 147 -19.47 -12.59 7.96
C GLY A 147 -20.62 -12.65 8.99
N ARG A 148 -21.58 -11.73 8.94
CA ARG A 148 -22.83 -11.78 9.73
C ARG A 148 -23.91 -12.66 9.16
N PHE A 149 -23.89 -12.90 7.85
CA PHE A 149 -24.60 -14.04 7.30
C PHE A 149 -23.82 -15.24 7.81
N LYS A 150 -24.19 -15.73 9.00
CA LYS A 150 -23.63 -16.95 9.59
C LYS A 150 -23.75 -18.00 8.50
N MET A 151 -22.66 -18.25 7.79
CA MET A 151 -22.48 -19.50 7.06
C MET A 151 -22.80 -20.56 8.10
N PRO A 152 -23.84 -21.39 7.90
CA PRO A 152 -24.25 -22.36 8.91
C PRO A 152 -23.00 -23.13 9.32
N SER A 153 -22.55 -22.87 10.55
CA SER A 153 -21.29 -23.38 11.07
C SER A 153 -21.37 -24.90 10.98
N ARG A 154 -20.58 -25.48 10.08
CA ARG A 154 -20.59 -26.93 9.85
C ARG A 154 -20.32 -27.63 11.19
N PRO A 155 -21.09 -28.67 11.55
CA PRO A 155 -20.54 -29.70 12.41
C PRO A 155 -19.35 -30.33 11.65
N PHE A 156 -18.18 -30.32 12.27
CA PHE A 156 -16.89 -30.70 11.69
C PHE A 156 -16.75 -32.22 11.40
N ASN A 157 -17.85 -32.92 11.14
CA ASN A 157 -17.88 -34.37 11.05
C ASN A 157 -18.22 -34.82 9.62
N GLY A 158 -17.18 -35.27 8.90
CA GLY A 158 -17.32 -36.19 7.77
C GLY A 158 -17.32 -35.53 6.40
N PHE A 159 -16.31 -35.90 5.60
CA PHE A 159 -16.19 -35.66 4.16
C PHE A 159 -17.43 -36.13 3.39
N ASN A 160 -18.44 -35.28 3.25
CA ASN A 160 -19.45 -35.44 2.22
C ASN A 160 -19.42 -34.21 1.32
N HIS A 161 -19.20 -34.46 0.03
CA HIS A 161 -19.31 -33.54 -1.10
C HIS A 161 -20.46 -32.53 -0.90
N TRP A 162 -20.12 -31.25 -0.74
CA TRP A 162 -21.10 -30.18 -0.71
C TRP A 162 -21.31 -29.72 -2.15
N ALA A 163 -22.25 -30.36 -2.84
CA ALA A 163 -22.90 -29.66 -3.92
C ALA A 163 -23.63 -28.47 -3.29
N TRP A 164 -23.19 -27.25 -3.58
CA TRP A 164 -23.95 -26.00 -3.40
C TRP A 164 -25.23 -25.98 -4.28
N SER A 165 -25.84 -27.15 -4.53
CA SER A 165 -27.02 -27.29 -5.38
C SER A 165 -28.32 -26.98 -4.65
N ASP A 166 -28.28 -26.70 -3.34
CA ASP A 166 -29.47 -26.21 -2.65
C ASP A 166 -29.62 -24.71 -2.93
N SER A 167 -30.17 -24.42 -4.12
CA SER A 167 -30.49 -23.12 -4.73
C SER A 167 -31.04 -22.01 -3.81
N SER A 168 -31.47 -22.34 -2.59
CA SER A 168 -32.06 -21.40 -1.64
C SER A 168 -31.07 -20.45 -0.96
N SER A 169 -29.78 -20.79 -0.83
CA SER A 169 -28.77 -19.93 -0.20
C SER A 169 -28.19 -18.85 -1.13
N ASN A 170 -28.25 -19.05 -2.46
CA ASN A 170 -27.77 -18.07 -3.43
C ASN A 170 -28.65 -16.80 -3.46
N HIS A 171 -29.97 -16.95 -3.23
CA HIS A 171 -30.91 -15.83 -3.31
C HIS A 171 -30.70 -14.74 -2.23
N ILE A 172 -30.16 -15.08 -1.05
CA ILE A 172 -29.95 -14.09 0.02
C ILE A 172 -28.78 -13.14 -0.32
N GLN A 173 -27.80 -13.60 -1.10
CA GLN A 173 -26.64 -12.81 -1.48
C GLN A 173 -26.94 -11.86 -2.65
N GLU A 174 -27.75 -12.29 -3.63
CA GLU A 174 -28.09 -11.48 -4.81
C GLU A 174 -28.87 -10.19 -4.48
N HIS A 175 -29.63 -10.17 -3.38
CA HIS A 175 -30.49 -9.04 -3.04
C HIS A 175 -29.85 -7.99 -2.14
N HIS A 176 -28.71 -8.26 -1.51
CA HIS A 176 -28.13 -7.29 -0.61
C HIS A 176 -27.40 -6.18 -1.41
N PRO A 177 -27.71 -4.88 -1.23
CA PRO A 177 -27.24 -3.80 -2.10
C PRO A 177 -25.73 -3.65 -2.24
N VAL A 178 -24.98 -4.23 -1.30
CA VAL A 178 -23.52 -4.29 -1.37
C VAL A 178 -23.06 -5.20 -2.50
N PHE A 179 -23.78 -6.29 -2.80
CA PHE A 179 -23.49 -7.17 -3.95
C PHE A 179 -24.00 -6.59 -5.27
N HIS A 180 -24.73 -5.48 -5.23
CA HIS A 180 -25.16 -4.81 -6.45
C HIS A 180 -23.98 -4.06 -7.04
N ASN A 181 -23.83 -4.22 -8.35
CA ASN A 181 -22.74 -3.62 -9.09
C ASN A 181 -22.70 -2.09 -8.86
N PRO A 182 -21.57 -1.53 -8.38
CA PRO A 182 -21.45 -0.09 -8.19
C PRO A 182 -21.59 0.77 -9.46
N GLY A 183 -21.35 0.23 -10.66
CA GLY A 183 -21.51 0.98 -11.91
C GLY A 183 -20.32 1.91 -12.24
N PHE A 184 -19.08 1.46 -12.01
CA PHE A 184 -17.87 2.24 -12.25
C PHE A 184 -17.58 2.51 -13.74
N GLU A 185 -18.22 1.80 -14.67
CA GLU A 185 -18.08 1.99 -16.12
C GLU A 185 -18.46 3.41 -16.59
N SER A 186 -19.13 4.21 -15.76
CA SER A 186 -19.46 5.60 -16.09
C SER A 186 -18.27 6.55 -16.05
N PHE A 187 -17.17 6.19 -15.37
CA PHE A 187 -15.98 7.04 -15.31
C PHE A 187 -15.17 6.93 -16.62
N THR A 188 -14.81 8.09 -17.19
CA THR A 188 -14.02 8.19 -18.44
C THR A 188 -12.67 8.87 -18.25
N GLY A 189 -12.46 9.49 -17.08
CA GLY A 189 -11.28 10.33 -16.79
C GLY A 189 -10.27 9.69 -15.83
N LEU A 190 -10.39 8.41 -15.48
CA LEU A 190 -9.51 7.81 -14.48
C LEU A 190 -8.09 7.60 -15.03
N LYS A 191 -7.10 7.97 -14.21
CA LYS A 191 -5.67 7.65 -14.34
C LYS A 191 -5.26 6.56 -13.36
N GLU A 192 -5.98 6.40 -12.25
CA GLU A 192 -5.71 5.37 -11.25
C GLU A 192 -7.02 4.68 -10.84
N LEU A 193 -7.02 3.35 -10.92
CA LEU A 193 -8.10 2.49 -10.46
C LEU A 193 -7.53 1.38 -9.60
N CYS A 194 -7.89 1.36 -8.33
CA CYS A 194 -7.53 0.29 -7.41
C CYS A 194 -8.79 -0.30 -6.77
N LEU A 195 -9.12 -1.55 -7.10
CA LEU A 195 -10.26 -2.28 -6.56
C LEU A 195 -9.76 -3.55 -5.87
N TYR A 196 -9.70 -3.51 -4.54
CA TYR A 196 -9.20 -4.61 -3.71
C TYR A 196 -10.32 -5.27 -2.92
N GLY A 197 -10.20 -6.58 -2.70
CA GLY A 197 -11.17 -7.36 -1.94
C GLY A 197 -12.51 -7.51 -2.65
N LEU A 198 -12.53 -7.47 -3.99
CA LEU A 198 -13.72 -7.67 -4.82
C LEU A 198 -14.50 -8.90 -4.37
N PHE A 199 -15.83 -8.78 -4.32
CA PHE A 199 -16.69 -9.87 -3.90
C PHE A 199 -17.88 -10.09 -4.82
N GLY A 200 -18.41 -11.32 -4.77
CA GLY A 200 -19.52 -11.77 -5.62
C GLY A 200 -19.05 -12.41 -6.91
N ASP A 201 -19.79 -12.18 -7.99
CA ASP A 201 -19.53 -12.79 -9.29
C ASP A 201 -18.29 -12.18 -9.99
N LEU A 202 -17.21 -12.95 -10.06
CA LEU A 202 -15.96 -12.56 -10.70
C LEU A 202 -16.09 -12.37 -12.22
N GLU A 203 -16.94 -13.14 -12.88
CA GLU A 203 -17.18 -12.98 -14.32
C GLU A 203 -17.84 -11.62 -14.59
N SER A 204 -18.83 -11.26 -13.76
CA SER A 204 -19.43 -9.93 -13.81
C SER A 204 -18.42 -8.82 -13.54
N TRP A 205 -17.51 -9.00 -12.57
CA TRP A 205 -16.42 -8.04 -12.31
C TRP A 205 -15.45 -7.91 -13.48
N CYS A 206 -15.10 -9.02 -14.13
CA CYS A 206 -14.21 -9.04 -15.29
C CYS A 206 -14.75 -8.13 -16.40
N HIS A 207 -15.99 -8.34 -16.83
CA HIS A 207 -16.64 -7.53 -17.87
C HIS A 207 -16.64 -6.03 -17.54
N LYS A 208 -16.87 -5.67 -16.26
CA LYS A 208 -16.90 -4.27 -15.83
C LYS A 208 -15.53 -3.64 -15.81
N ILE A 209 -14.53 -4.35 -15.29
CA ILE A 209 -13.15 -3.86 -15.27
C ILE A 209 -12.66 -3.62 -16.69
N VAL A 210 -12.98 -4.53 -17.63
CA VAL A 210 -12.71 -4.35 -19.06
C VAL A 210 -13.44 -3.11 -19.60
N ALA A 211 -14.73 -2.94 -19.30
CA ALA A 211 -15.48 -1.75 -19.74
C ALA A 211 -14.89 -0.43 -19.21
N ILE A 212 -14.43 -0.40 -17.94
CA ILE A 212 -13.75 0.76 -17.36
C ILE A 212 -12.41 1.01 -18.06
N ALA A 213 -11.61 -0.03 -18.28
CA ALA A 213 -10.31 0.07 -18.93
C ALA A 213 -10.44 0.60 -20.38
N VAL A 214 -11.46 0.16 -21.12
CA VAL A 214 -11.78 0.69 -22.46
C VAL A 214 -12.20 2.17 -22.38
N SER A 215 -12.98 2.54 -21.36
CA SER A 215 -13.47 3.91 -21.17
C SER A 215 -12.40 4.87 -20.64
N CYS A 216 -11.31 4.35 -20.05
CA CYS A 216 -10.22 5.11 -19.44
C CYS A 216 -8.87 4.77 -20.10
N PRO A 217 -8.62 5.15 -21.37
CA PRO A 217 -7.37 4.84 -22.07
C PRO A 217 -6.12 5.52 -21.46
N GLN A 218 -6.32 6.50 -20.58
CA GLN A 218 -5.26 7.20 -19.86
C GLN A 218 -4.91 6.57 -18.50
N LEU A 219 -5.42 5.38 -18.22
CA LEU A 219 -5.11 4.65 -16.99
C LEU A 219 -3.60 4.38 -16.91
N GLU A 220 -2.98 4.85 -15.84
CA GLU A 220 -1.56 4.65 -15.53
C GLU A 220 -1.36 3.69 -14.35
N THR A 221 -2.35 3.56 -13.47
CA THR A 221 -2.29 2.65 -12.31
C THR A 221 -3.53 1.76 -12.28
N LEU A 222 -3.30 0.44 -12.21
CA LEU A 222 -4.34 -0.56 -12.02
C LEU A 222 -3.99 -1.45 -10.84
N GLY A 223 -4.88 -1.53 -9.85
CA GLY A 223 -4.76 -2.44 -8.71
C GLY A 223 -6.00 -3.31 -8.60
N LEU A 224 -5.85 -4.64 -8.57
CA LEU A 224 -6.98 -5.57 -8.52
C LEU A 224 -6.71 -6.68 -7.50
N SER A 225 -7.70 -6.99 -6.66
CA SER A 225 -7.73 -8.25 -5.91
C SER A 225 -9.16 -8.64 -5.60
N HIS A 226 -9.41 -9.94 -5.42
CA HIS A 226 -10.68 -10.41 -4.89
C HIS A 226 -10.54 -10.83 -3.43
N SER A 227 -11.64 -10.88 -2.70
CA SER A 227 -11.64 -11.35 -1.31
C SER A 227 -11.44 -12.86 -1.24
N CYS A 228 -10.82 -13.33 -0.16
CA CYS A 228 -10.70 -14.76 0.13
C CYS A 228 -12.07 -15.47 0.24
N ASP A 229 -13.12 -14.75 0.63
CA ASP A 229 -14.47 -15.29 0.69
C ASP A 229 -15.04 -15.54 -0.72
N THR A 230 -14.69 -14.71 -1.70
CA THR A 230 -15.08 -14.93 -3.10
C THR A 230 -14.44 -16.19 -3.66
N GLN A 231 -13.16 -16.39 -3.36
CA GLN A 231 -12.46 -17.61 -3.72
C GLN A 231 -13.11 -18.86 -3.12
N LYS A 232 -13.60 -18.78 -1.87
CA LYS A 232 -14.37 -19.88 -1.26
C LYS A 232 -15.70 -20.11 -1.97
N LEU A 233 -16.39 -19.04 -2.38
CA LEU A 233 -17.69 -19.11 -3.03
C LEU A 233 -17.61 -19.69 -4.45
N THR A 234 -16.53 -19.42 -5.18
CA THR A 234 -16.34 -19.95 -6.55
C THR A 234 -15.92 -21.42 -6.59
N GLY A 235 -15.84 -22.10 -5.44
CA GLY A 235 -15.45 -23.52 -5.37
C GLY A 235 -13.96 -23.77 -5.63
N TYR A 236 -13.12 -22.73 -5.57
CA TYR A 236 -11.67 -22.81 -5.82
C TYR A 236 -10.98 -23.94 -5.04
N TYR A 237 -11.36 -24.12 -3.76
CA TYR A 237 -10.73 -25.12 -2.89
C TYR A 237 -11.03 -26.55 -3.33
N ASP A 238 -12.10 -26.78 -4.08
CA ASP A 238 -12.51 -28.12 -4.50
C ASP A 238 -11.82 -28.54 -5.81
N THR A 239 -11.52 -27.60 -6.70
CA THR A 239 -10.91 -27.90 -8.01
C THR A 239 -9.39 -27.84 -8.01
N MET A 240 -8.75 -27.22 -7.01
CA MET A 240 -7.30 -26.94 -6.95
C MET A 240 -6.75 -26.13 -8.14
N GLU A 241 -7.58 -25.83 -9.13
CA GLU A 241 -7.23 -25.00 -10.26
C GLU A 241 -7.59 -23.56 -9.94
N PRO A 242 -6.57 -22.70 -9.80
CA PRO A 242 -6.85 -21.31 -9.67
C PRO A 242 -7.71 -20.68 -10.76
N VAL A 243 -8.67 -19.87 -10.34
CA VAL A 243 -9.44 -19.02 -11.27
C VAL A 243 -8.47 -18.01 -11.87
N GLY A 244 -8.33 -18.02 -13.20
CA GLY A 244 -7.50 -17.09 -13.95
C GLY A 244 -8.12 -15.69 -14.05
N PHE A 245 -8.61 -15.12 -12.95
CA PHE A 245 -9.42 -13.89 -12.98
C PHE A 245 -8.71 -12.74 -13.70
N PHE A 246 -7.42 -12.56 -13.46
CA PHE A 246 -6.65 -11.51 -14.14
C PHE A 246 -6.33 -11.87 -15.61
N ASP A 247 -6.07 -13.14 -15.91
CA ASP A 247 -5.86 -13.63 -17.27
C ASP A 247 -7.13 -13.47 -18.14
N ASP A 248 -8.31 -13.63 -17.53
CA ASP A 248 -9.61 -13.41 -18.16
C ASP A 248 -9.81 -11.93 -18.49
N ILE A 249 -9.47 -11.02 -17.57
CA ILE A 249 -9.51 -9.56 -17.82
C ILE A 249 -8.59 -9.21 -18.99
N CYS A 250 -7.37 -9.74 -19.00
CA CYS A 250 -6.41 -9.48 -20.08
C CYS A 250 -6.89 -10.03 -21.42
N SER A 251 -7.45 -11.25 -21.43
CA SER A 251 -8.01 -11.86 -22.65
C SER A 251 -9.17 -11.07 -23.20
N GLN A 252 -10.17 -10.78 -22.37
CA GLN A 252 -11.35 -10.02 -22.77
C GLN A 252 -10.99 -8.60 -23.22
N TYR A 253 -10.05 -7.93 -22.55
CA TYR A 253 -9.57 -6.62 -23.00
C TYR A 253 -8.92 -6.71 -24.39
N GLY A 254 -8.07 -7.71 -24.63
CA GLY A 254 -7.47 -7.94 -25.95
C GLY A 254 -8.50 -8.20 -27.05
N GLU A 255 -9.61 -8.85 -26.72
CA GLU A 255 -10.72 -9.10 -27.66
C GLU A 255 -11.51 -7.84 -28.02
N THR A 256 -11.45 -6.78 -27.20
CA THR A 256 -12.10 -5.49 -27.53
C THR A 256 -11.43 -4.78 -28.71
N GLY A 257 -10.19 -5.14 -29.05
CA GLY A 257 -9.39 -4.45 -30.06
C GLY A 257 -8.91 -3.07 -29.63
N ALA A 258 -9.12 -2.67 -28.37
CA ALA A 258 -8.55 -1.45 -27.82
C ALA A 258 -7.01 -1.52 -27.84
N ALA A 259 -6.37 -0.35 -27.96
CA ALA A 259 -4.92 -0.27 -27.85
C ALA A 259 -4.49 -0.66 -26.43
N PRO A 260 -3.38 -1.40 -26.24
CA PRO A 260 -2.87 -1.71 -24.91
C PRO A 260 -2.69 -0.44 -24.07
N LEU A 261 -3.09 -0.51 -22.80
CA LEU A 261 -2.90 0.56 -21.83
C LEU A 261 -1.40 0.87 -21.65
N ARG A 262 -1.10 2.05 -21.10
CA ARG A 262 0.28 2.44 -20.75
C ARG A 262 0.44 2.49 -19.24
N LEU A 263 0.15 1.36 -18.59
CA LEU A 263 0.25 1.27 -17.13
C LEU A 263 1.70 1.47 -16.69
N LYS A 264 1.89 2.34 -15.70
CA LYS A 264 3.14 2.52 -14.95
C LYS A 264 3.15 1.65 -13.69
N THR A 265 1.99 1.43 -13.08
CA THR A 265 1.84 0.59 -11.88
C THR A 265 0.75 -0.45 -12.11
N LEU A 266 1.09 -1.72 -11.87
CA LEU A 266 0.14 -2.83 -11.91
C LEU A 266 0.25 -3.62 -10.61
N HIS A 267 -0.80 -3.62 -9.79
CA HIS A 267 -0.88 -4.39 -8.56
C HIS A 267 -1.94 -5.48 -8.71
N ILE A 268 -1.55 -6.70 -8.40
CA ILE A 268 -2.38 -7.87 -8.52
C ILE A 268 -2.33 -8.60 -7.18
N GLY A 269 -3.43 -8.62 -6.45
CA GLY A 269 -3.54 -9.30 -5.15
C GLY A 269 -4.15 -10.68 -5.27
N ASP A 270 -4.74 -11.16 -4.17
CA ASP A 270 -5.29 -12.50 -4.02
C ASP A 270 -6.09 -12.96 -5.25
N GLY A 271 -5.69 -14.14 -5.75
CA GLY A 271 -6.20 -14.88 -6.91
C GLY A 271 -6.19 -14.16 -8.26
N GLY A 272 -5.45 -13.07 -8.39
CA GLY A 272 -5.02 -12.54 -9.69
C GLY A 272 -3.78 -13.29 -10.21
N LEU A 273 -3.87 -14.61 -10.39
CA LEU A 273 -2.73 -15.35 -10.93
C LEU A 273 -2.47 -15.02 -12.40
N LEU A 274 -1.20 -14.79 -12.72
CA LEU A 274 -0.71 -14.52 -14.07
C LEU A 274 -0.21 -15.82 -14.72
N ARG A 275 -1.11 -16.75 -15.06
CA ARG A 275 -0.71 -18.07 -15.58
C ARG A 275 -0.16 -17.96 -17.00
N GLY A 276 -0.74 -17.07 -17.80
CA GLY A 276 -0.28 -16.77 -19.16
C GLY A 276 1.01 -15.93 -19.22
N GLY A 277 1.63 -15.62 -18.08
CA GLY A 277 2.88 -14.87 -17.98
C GLY A 277 2.81 -13.44 -18.56
N ILE A 278 3.93 -12.91 -19.03
CA ILE A 278 3.97 -11.54 -19.57
C ILE A 278 3.23 -11.43 -20.90
N GLU A 279 3.09 -12.52 -21.66
CA GLU A 279 2.40 -12.52 -22.94
C GLU A 279 0.91 -12.20 -22.79
N ILE A 280 0.25 -12.75 -21.77
CA ILE A 280 -1.16 -12.41 -21.52
C ILE A 280 -1.31 -10.96 -21.06
N MET A 281 -0.38 -10.47 -20.23
CA MET A 281 -0.35 -9.07 -19.77
C MET A 281 -0.25 -8.06 -20.91
N ASN A 282 0.48 -8.41 -21.99
CA ASN A 282 0.60 -7.57 -23.19
C ASN A 282 -0.73 -7.33 -23.90
N LYS A 283 -1.75 -8.17 -23.67
CA LYS A 283 -3.09 -7.91 -24.20
C LYS A 283 -3.74 -6.71 -23.50
N LEU A 284 -3.46 -6.50 -22.22
CA LEU A 284 -4.01 -5.40 -21.42
C LEU A 284 -3.14 -4.14 -21.47
N THR A 285 -1.83 -4.28 -21.33
CA THR A 285 -0.90 -3.14 -21.18
C THR A 285 0.40 -3.35 -21.94
N ASP A 286 0.96 -2.26 -22.45
CA ASP A 286 2.32 -2.23 -22.96
C ASP A 286 3.31 -2.29 -21.78
N VAL A 287 3.91 -3.47 -21.58
CA VAL A 287 4.81 -3.74 -20.46
C VAL A 287 6.12 -2.94 -20.51
N ALA A 288 6.45 -2.30 -21.64
CA ALA A 288 7.60 -1.41 -21.74
C ALA A 288 7.41 -0.12 -20.93
N PHE A 289 6.16 0.24 -20.59
CA PHE A 289 5.84 1.40 -19.75
C PHE A 289 5.78 1.07 -18.25
N LEU A 290 5.78 -0.21 -17.88
CA LEU A 290 5.60 -0.65 -16.51
C LEU A 290 6.82 -0.29 -15.66
N GLU A 291 6.59 0.48 -14.61
CA GLU A 291 7.60 0.93 -13.64
C GLU A 291 7.51 0.18 -12.31
N GLU A 292 6.33 -0.35 -11.99
CA GLU A 292 6.01 -1.06 -10.75
C GLU A 292 5.07 -2.24 -11.00
N LEU A 293 5.45 -3.40 -10.48
CA LEU A 293 4.63 -4.61 -10.45
C LEU A 293 4.47 -5.08 -9.01
N GLY A 294 3.23 -5.20 -8.55
CA GLY A 294 2.86 -5.68 -7.24
C GLY A 294 2.12 -7.01 -7.33
N ALA A 295 2.51 -7.98 -6.51
CA ALA A 295 2.01 -9.34 -6.47
C ALA A 295 1.68 -9.73 -5.04
N TYR A 296 0.42 -9.73 -4.63
CA TYR A 296 0.05 -9.93 -3.21
C TYR A 296 -0.62 -11.27 -2.90
N ASP A 297 -0.64 -12.19 -3.87
CA ASP A 297 -1.21 -13.52 -3.68
C ASP A 297 -0.34 -14.39 -2.77
N ASP A 298 -0.98 -15.16 -1.90
CA ASP A 298 -0.36 -16.19 -1.07
C ASP A 298 -0.01 -17.47 -1.84
N SER A 299 -0.51 -17.61 -3.07
CA SER A 299 -0.29 -18.81 -3.85
C SER A 299 1.10 -18.82 -4.51
N GLU A 300 1.79 -19.96 -4.42
CA GLU A 300 3.09 -20.20 -5.10
C GLU A 300 2.97 -20.16 -6.64
N ALA A 301 1.74 -20.11 -7.17
CA ALA A 301 1.43 -20.24 -8.59
C ALA A 301 1.78 -19.00 -9.44
N TRP A 302 2.40 -17.97 -8.85
CA TRP A 302 2.77 -16.73 -9.54
C TRP A 302 3.89 -16.88 -10.58
N CYS A 303 4.74 -17.91 -10.47
CA CYS A 303 5.87 -18.08 -11.37
C CYS A 303 5.91 -19.49 -11.95
N ASN A 304 5.65 -19.59 -13.25
CA ASN A 304 6.23 -20.64 -14.07
C ASN A 304 7.56 -20.14 -14.66
N ASP A 305 8.35 -21.04 -15.25
CA ASP A 305 9.65 -20.70 -15.83
C ASP A 305 9.55 -19.58 -16.88
N GLN A 306 8.46 -19.55 -17.65
CA GLN A 306 8.24 -18.54 -18.69
C GLN A 306 8.07 -17.13 -18.11
N THR A 307 7.35 -16.99 -16.99
CA THR A 307 7.19 -15.72 -16.29
C THR A 307 8.53 -15.22 -15.75
N VAL A 308 9.35 -16.11 -15.19
CA VAL A 308 10.68 -15.77 -14.65
C VAL A 308 11.62 -15.29 -15.75
N GLU A 309 11.66 -15.98 -16.89
CA GLU A 309 12.49 -15.59 -18.05
C GLU A 309 12.14 -14.20 -18.60
N ALA A 310 10.92 -13.75 -18.36
CA ALA A 310 10.46 -12.45 -18.83
C ALA A 310 10.93 -11.28 -17.93
N PHE A 311 11.45 -11.54 -16.72
CA PHE A 311 12.08 -10.54 -15.85
C PHE A 311 13.48 -10.16 -16.34
N THR A 312 13.52 -9.43 -17.45
CA THR A 312 14.76 -8.94 -18.07
C THR A 312 14.60 -7.49 -18.49
N LYS A 313 15.71 -6.76 -18.57
CA LYS A 313 15.72 -5.36 -19.00
C LYS A 313 15.21 -5.15 -20.43
N THR A 314 15.26 -6.18 -21.28
CA THR A 314 14.75 -6.09 -22.65
C THR A 314 13.21 -6.18 -22.70
N LYS A 315 12.61 -7.02 -21.85
CA LYS A 315 11.15 -7.20 -21.78
C LYS A 315 10.47 -6.17 -20.88
N LEU A 316 11.13 -5.78 -19.79
CA LEU A 316 10.63 -4.85 -18.77
C LEU A 316 11.63 -3.70 -18.54
N PRO A 317 11.92 -2.88 -19.57
CA PRO A 317 13.01 -1.89 -19.52
C PRO A 317 12.84 -0.82 -18.45
N ARG A 318 11.60 -0.50 -18.06
CA ARG A 318 11.31 0.55 -17.06
C ARG A 318 10.99 0.01 -15.67
N LEU A 319 10.89 -1.31 -15.51
CA LEU A 319 10.50 -1.89 -14.23
C LEU A 319 11.61 -1.64 -13.21
N ARG A 320 11.25 -0.85 -12.20
CA ARG A 320 12.16 -0.40 -11.14
C ARG A 320 11.66 -0.76 -9.75
N ARG A 321 10.41 -1.22 -9.62
CA ARG A 321 9.80 -1.65 -8.36
C ARG A 321 9.10 -2.99 -8.56
N LEU A 322 9.46 -3.97 -7.75
CA LEU A 322 8.80 -5.26 -7.68
C LEU A 322 8.41 -5.52 -6.23
N ILE A 323 7.11 -5.62 -5.96
CA ILE A 323 6.57 -5.89 -4.63
C ILE A 323 5.92 -7.25 -4.70
N MET A 324 6.36 -8.18 -3.85
CA MET A 324 5.80 -9.52 -3.81
C MET A 324 5.48 -9.90 -2.36
N LYS A 325 4.30 -10.47 -2.12
CA LYS A 325 4.00 -11.08 -0.84
C LYS A 325 4.88 -12.30 -0.64
N TRP A 326 4.85 -13.22 -1.59
CA TRP A 326 5.72 -14.39 -1.61
C TRP A 326 6.63 -14.37 -2.83
N MET A 327 7.94 -14.55 -2.63
CA MET A 327 8.91 -14.53 -3.73
C MET A 327 9.32 -15.96 -4.13
N PRO A 328 9.01 -16.40 -5.36
CA PRO A 328 9.39 -17.73 -5.85
C PRO A 328 10.91 -17.91 -5.92
N LEU A 329 11.38 -19.12 -5.59
CA LEU A 329 12.81 -19.43 -5.55
C LEU A 329 13.47 -19.31 -6.93
N GLU A 330 12.71 -19.60 -7.98
CA GLU A 330 13.09 -19.52 -9.39
C GLU A 330 13.41 -18.06 -9.75
N LEU A 331 12.55 -17.13 -9.34
CA LEU A 331 12.78 -15.70 -9.56
C LEU A 331 14.00 -15.19 -8.78
N ILE A 332 14.16 -15.63 -7.53
CA ILE A 332 15.35 -15.33 -6.72
C ILE A 332 16.62 -15.81 -7.43
N THR A 333 16.59 -17.03 -7.96
CA THR A 333 17.73 -17.65 -8.66
C THR A 333 18.03 -16.91 -9.95
N HIS A 334 17.00 -16.54 -10.71
CA HIS A 334 17.13 -15.75 -11.93
C HIS A 334 17.74 -14.37 -11.67
N LEU A 335 17.26 -13.64 -10.65
CA LEU A 335 17.77 -12.31 -10.29
C LEU A 335 19.24 -12.34 -9.81
N LYS A 336 19.74 -13.49 -9.35
CA LYS A 336 21.16 -13.70 -8.99
C LYS A 336 22.04 -14.02 -10.19
N SER A 337 21.46 -14.41 -11.32
CA SER A 337 22.25 -14.79 -12.49
C SER A 337 22.90 -13.57 -13.14
N ASP A 338 24.09 -13.75 -13.72
CA ASP A 338 24.80 -12.69 -14.45
C ASP A 338 23.95 -12.11 -15.59
N ARG A 339 23.03 -12.91 -16.16
CA ARG A 339 22.11 -12.48 -17.22
C ARG A 339 21.11 -11.42 -16.75
N ALA A 340 20.81 -11.40 -15.46
CA ALA A 340 19.86 -10.46 -14.86
C ALA A 340 20.55 -9.32 -14.11
N GLU A 341 21.88 -9.21 -14.10
CA GLU A 341 22.61 -8.25 -13.27
C GLU A 341 22.21 -6.79 -13.58
N ASP A 342 22.19 -6.39 -14.85
CA ASP A 342 21.77 -5.05 -15.26
C ASP A 342 20.31 -4.73 -14.89
N PHE A 343 19.48 -5.76 -14.82
CA PHE A 343 18.06 -5.64 -14.47
C PHE A 343 17.85 -5.58 -12.95
N SER A 344 18.59 -6.39 -12.17
CA SER A 344 18.50 -6.39 -10.71
C SER A 344 19.03 -5.10 -10.12
N GLN A 345 20.08 -4.50 -10.70
CA GLN A 345 20.66 -3.24 -10.22
C GLN A 345 19.74 -2.02 -10.33
N GLN A 346 18.71 -2.04 -11.19
CA GLN A 346 17.70 -0.97 -11.22
C GLN A 346 16.52 -1.25 -10.28
N LEU A 347 16.38 -2.49 -9.81
CA LEU A 347 15.19 -2.98 -9.12
C LEU A 347 15.22 -2.66 -7.62
N ALA A 348 14.15 -2.03 -7.14
CA ALA A 348 13.75 -2.05 -5.76
C ALA A 348 12.80 -3.24 -5.55
N LEU A 349 13.25 -4.22 -4.78
CA LEU A 349 12.51 -5.44 -4.49
C LEU A 349 12.02 -5.44 -3.05
N LEU A 350 10.73 -5.65 -2.86
CA LEU A 350 10.12 -5.80 -1.55
C LEU A 350 9.40 -7.14 -1.48
N ALA A 351 10.03 -8.13 -0.87
CA ALA A 351 9.41 -9.39 -0.48
C ALA A 351 8.87 -9.26 0.95
N LEU A 352 7.57 -9.50 1.14
CA LEU A 352 6.90 -9.38 2.44
C LEU A 352 6.95 -10.69 3.25
N ASP A 353 7.08 -11.82 2.56
CA ASP A 353 7.22 -13.15 3.13
C ASP A 353 8.26 -13.96 2.33
N PHE A 354 8.96 -14.86 3.03
CA PHE A 354 9.95 -15.75 2.44
C PHE A 354 9.58 -17.21 2.79
N PRO A 355 9.72 -18.15 1.85
CA PRO A 355 9.46 -19.56 2.11
C PRO A 355 10.25 -20.04 3.34
N GLN A 356 9.61 -20.79 4.24
CA GLN A 356 10.19 -21.24 5.52
C GLN A 356 11.48 -22.10 5.38
N GLY A 357 11.80 -22.57 4.17
CA GLY A 357 13.05 -23.28 3.84
C GLY A 357 14.19 -22.37 3.33
N ALA A 358 13.91 -21.13 2.93
CA ALA A 358 14.91 -20.12 2.62
C ALA A 358 15.44 -19.49 3.93
N LEU A 359 15.78 -20.34 4.90
CA LEU A 359 16.30 -20.01 6.23
C LEU A 359 17.39 -18.97 6.07
N GLY A 360 17.03 -17.69 6.26
CA GLY A 360 17.95 -16.58 6.21
C GLY A 360 17.71 -15.41 5.28
N GLY A 361 16.76 -15.50 4.35
CA GLY A 361 16.04 -14.35 3.77
C GLY A 361 16.83 -13.18 3.17
N VAL A 362 18.15 -13.22 3.07
CA VAL A 362 18.92 -12.22 2.32
C VAL A 362 18.88 -12.64 0.87
N ASN A 363 18.34 -11.78 -0.01
CA ASN A 363 18.50 -11.96 -1.44
C ASN A 363 19.91 -11.45 -1.85
N PRO A 364 20.87 -12.33 -2.19
CA PRO A 364 22.22 -11.92 -2.61
C PRO A 364 22.27 -11.32 -4.02
N ALA A 365 21.13 -11.08 -4.68
CA ALA A 365 21.10 -10.34 -5.93
C ALA A 365 21.54 -8.88 -5.70
N LYS A 366 22.26 -8.30 -6.66
CA LYS A 366 22.71 -6.90 -6.65
C LYS A 366 21.54 -5.95 -6.89
N LEU A 367 20.71 -5.75 -5.86
CA LEU A 367 19.49 -4.95 -5.93
C LEU A 367 19.75 -3.49 -5.52
N ARG A 368 19.01 -2.56 -6.12
CA ARG A 368 18.99 -1.15 -5.70
C ARG A 368 18.33 -1.00 -4.34
N MET A 369 17.24 -1.71 -4.10
CA MET A 369 16.63 -1.82 -2.77
C MET A 369 16.16 -3.24 -2.53
N THR A 370 16.20 -3.69 -1.28
CA THR A 370 15.78 -5.05 -0.91
C THR A 370 15.03 -5.07 0.40
N SER A 371 14.32 -6.16 0.67
CA SER A 371 13.83 -6.49 2.01
C SER A 371 14.56 -7.69 2.60
N VAL A 372 14.66 -7.72 3.92
CA VAL A 372 15.26 -8.78 4.71
C VAL A 372 14.30 -9.12 5.84
N MET A 373 13.83 -10.36 5.84
CA MET A 373 13.07 -10.91 6.97
C MET A 373 14.05 -11.42 8.02
N LEU A 374 14.11 -10.72 9.15
CA LEU A 374 14.89 -11.11 10.30
C LEU A 374 14.01 -12.01 11.16
N LEU A 375 14.23 -13.33 11.13
CA LEU A 375 13.61 -14.27 12.07
C LEU A 375 14.59 -14.53 13.21
N PRO A 376 14.60 -13.71 14.29
CA PRO A 376 15.62 -13.84 15.30
C PRO A 376 15.36 -15.11 16.13
N SER A 377 16.19 -16.13 15.89
CA SER A 377 16.18 -17.37 16.66
C SER A 377 17.16 -17.27 17.83
N PRO A 378 16.76 -17.71 19.05
CA PRO A 378 17.67 -17.72 20.20
C PRO A 378 18.90 -18.62 19.98
N ALA A 379 18.84 -19.55 19.02
CA ALA A 379 19.91 -20.48 18.74
C ALA A 379 21.01 -19.93 17.80
N VAL A 380 20.79 -18.82 17.09
CA VAL A 380 21.74 -18.42 16.01
C VAL A 380 21.92 -16.91 15.78
N PRO A 381 22.44 -16.13 16.75
CA PRO A 381 22.82 -14.73 16.51
C PRO A 381 23.92 -14.55 15.45
N ASP A 382 24.91 -15.45 15.42
CA ASP A 382 26.09 -15.33 14.55
C ASP A 382 25.75 -15.49 13.06
N ASP A 383 24.75 -16.31 12.74
CA ASP A 383 24.25 -16.53 11.38
C ASP A 383 23.62 -15.25 10.81
N MET A 384 22.97 -14.44 11.65
CA MET A 384 22.40 -13.17 11.21
C MET A 384 23.50 -12.14 10.87
N ALA A 385 24.52 -12.03 11.73
CA ALA A 385 25.66 -11.15 11.46
C ALA A 385 26.36 -11.54 10.15
N SER A 386 26.57 -12.85 9.95
CA SER A 386 27.15 -13.41 8.73
C SER A 386 26.34 -13.02 7.47
N ARG A 387 25.02 -13.19 7.51
CA ARG A 387 24.12 -12.86 6.40
C ARG A 387 24.06 -11.37 6.07
N LEU A 388 24.02 -10.52 7.09
CA LEU A 388 24.10 -9.07 6.88
C LEU A 388 25.48 -8.67 6.32
N GLY A 389 26.54 -9.36 6.75
CA GLY A 389 27.88 -9.22 6.19
C GLY A 389 27.92 -9.59 4.71
N GLU A 390 27.34 -10.73 4.32
CA GLU A 390 27.24 -11.16 2.92
C GLU A 390 26.45 -10.16 2.07
N LEU A 391 25.35 -9.61 2.60
CA LEU A 391 24.58 -8.56 1.93
C LEU A 391 25.44 -7.32 1.65
N ALA A 392 26.22 -6.87 2.64
CA ALA A 392 27.12 -5.75 2.46
C ALA A 392 28.27 -6.03 1.48
N ASP A 393 28.83 -7.24 1.50
CA ASP A 393 29.89 -7.64 0.54
C ASP A 393 29.38 -7.64 -0.90
N ARG A 394 28.16 -8.13 -1.13
CA ARG A 394 27.61 -8.28 -2.48
C ARG A 394 26.98 -7.00 -3.03
N CYS A 395 26.33 -6.23 -2.17
CA CYS A 395 25.45 -5.12 -2.61
C CYS A 395 25.90 -3.75 -2.10
N GLY A 396 27.02 -3.64 -1.37
CA GLY A 396 27.42 -2.40 -0.70
C GLY A 396 27.60 -1.20 -1.64
N ASP A 397 27.95 -1.46 -2.91
CA ASP A 397 28.15 -0.46 -3.95
C ASP A 397 26.90 -0.13 -4.77
N VAL A 398 25.78 -0.83 -4.60
CA VAL A 398 24.51 -0.62 -5.35
C VAL A 398 23.31 -0.33 -4.46
N LEU A 399 23.29 -0.82 -3.21
CA LEU A 399 22.13 -0.78 -2.34
C LEU A 399 21.85 0.64 -1.81
N GLU A 400 20.75 1.22 -2.27
CA GLU A 400 20.24 2.54 -1.89
C GLU A 400 19.21 2.48 -0.76
N GLY A 401 18.52 1.35 -0.58
CA GLY A 401 17.45 1.18 0.39
C GLY A 401 17.31 -0.23 0.93
N ILE A 402 16.97 -0.37 2.21
CA ILE A 402 16.75 -1.68 2.83
C ILE A 402 15.57 -1.69 3.81
N ALA A 403 14.65 -2.64 3.64
CA ALA A 403 13.55 -2.89 4.56
C ALA A 403 13.83 -4.12 5.42
N PHE A 404 13.82 -3.97 6.74
CA PHE A 404 13.93 -5.05 7.70
C PHE A 404 12.57 -5.34 8.30
N TYR A 405 12.11 -6.58 8.16
CA TYR A 405 10.94 -7.09 8.86
C TYR A 405 11.43 -7.99 9.99
N VAL A 406 11.25 -7.54 11.24
CA VAL A 406 11.58 -8.38 12.39
C VAL A 406 10.41 -9.32 12.62
N GLY A 407 10.65 -10.63 12.59
CA GLY A 407 9.61 -11.63 12.70
C GLY A 407 8.98 -11.69 14.09
N ASN A 408 7.76 -12.23 14.12
CA ASN A 408 6.89 -12.40 15.30
C ASN A 408 7.35 -13.45 16.32
N SER A 409 8.58 -13.98 16.19
CA SER A 409 9.08 -14.96 17.15
C SER A 409 9.25 -14.29 18.51
N PRO A 410 8.91 -14.96 19.64
CA PRO A 410 9.17 -14.47 20.99
C PRO A 410 10.67 -14.40 21.21
N CYS A 411 11.28 -13.38 20.66
CA CYS A 411 12.70 -13.20 20.68
C CYS A 411 13.06 -12.36 21.89
N PRO A 412 14.00 -12.82 22.74
CA PRO A 412 14.51 -11.98 23.81
C PRO A 412 15.00 -10.67 23.21
N ALA A 413 14.57 -9.55 23.76
CA ALA A 413 14.96 -8.24 23.24
C ALA A 413 16.47 -8.00 23.20
N ARG A 414 17.24 -8.74 24.02
CA ARG A 414 18.69 -8.80 23.93
C ARG A 414 19.18 -9.27 22.54
N VAL A 415 18.53 -10.28 21.97
CA VAL A 415 18.85 -10.77 20.62
C VAL A 415 18.44 -9.74 19.57
N THR A 416 17.26 -9.13 19.71
CA THR A 416 16.82 -8.06 18.79
C THR A 416 17.79 -6.87 18.83
N LYS A 417 18.23 -6.45 20.02
CA LYS A 417 19.24 -5.41 20.21
C LYS A 417 20.56 -5.77 19.54
N LEU A 418 21.05 -7.01 19.74
CA LEU A 418 22.27 -7.50 19.10
C LEU A 418 22.17 -7.47 17.56
N VAL A 419 21.02 -7.87 17.00
CA VAL A 419 20.78 -7.81 15.55
C VAL A 419 20.81 -6.36 15.05
N LEU A 420 20.20 -5.42 15.78
CA LEU A 420 20.21 -4.00 15.43
C LEU A 420 21.61 -3.38 15.58
N ASP A 421 22.40 -3.83 16.55
CA ASP A 421 23.80 -3.43 16.69
C ASP A 421 24.66 -3.92 15.52
N ASN A 422 24.47 -5.18 15.08
CA ASN A 422 25.13 -5.72 13.88
C ASN A 422 24.73 -4.95 12.62
N LEU A 423 23.48 -4.49 12.54
CA LEU A 423 23.02 -3.64 11.43
C LEU A 423 23.79 -2.31 11.38
N VAL A 424 24.13 -1.71 12.53
CA VAL A 424 24.95 -0.49 12.57
C VAL A 424 26.34 -0.75 11.99
N GLU A 425 26.96 -1.88 12.33
CA GLU A 425 28.26 -2.27 11.77
C GLU A 425 28.17 -2.47 10.24
N VAL A 426 27.18 -3.22 9.79
CA VAL A 426 26.95 -3.51 8.35
C VAL A 426 26.68 -2.22 7.57
N ALA A 427 25.95 -1.28 8.15
CA ALA A 427 25.65 0.01 7.54
C ALA A 427 26.92 0.83 7.18
N THR A 428 28.04 0.60 7.87
CA THR A 428 29.33 1.25 7.53
C THR A 428 29.88 0.82 6.17
N ARG A 429 29.46 -0.34 5.66
CA ARG A 429 29.90 -0.93 4.39
C ARG A 429 28.93 -0.65 3.24
N LEU A 430 27.73 -0.13 3.53
CA LEU A 430 26.70 0.17 2.54
C LEU A 430 26.83 1.63 2.06
N VAL A 431 27.83 1.89 1.22
CA VAL A 431 28.24 3.27 0.86
C VAL A 431 27.18 4.07 0.10
N LYS A 432 26.23 3.39 -0.57
CA LYS A 432 25.10 4.04 -1.27
C LYS A 432 23.80 4.12 -0.47
N LEU A 433 23.77 3.60 0.76
CA LEU A 433 22.54 3.52 1.53
C LEU A 433 21.95 4.90 1.84
N THR A 434 20.74 5.16 1.37
CA THR A 434 20.00 6.42 1.56
C THR A 434 18.73 6.25 2.40
N GLN A 435 18.17 5.04 2.44
CA GLN A 435 16.86 4.73 3.02
C GLN A 435 16.91 3.45 3.86
N ILE A 436 16.35 3.47 5.08
CA ILE A 436 16.18 2.27 5.91
C ILE A 436 14.74 2.20 6.41
N TYR A 437 14.10 1.05 6.34
CA TYR A 437 12.79 0.81 6.95
C TYR A 437 12.92 -0.36 7.93
N ILE A 438 12.57 -0.19 9.20
CA ILE A 438 12.61 -1.25 10.22
C ILE A 438 11.22 -1.41 10.81
N CYS A 439 10.55 -2.47 10.39
CA CYS A 439 9.24 -2.86 10.90
C CYS A 439 9.41 -3.90 12.01
N PHE A 440 8.77 -3.62 13.14
CA PHE A 440 8.54 -4.60 14.19
C PHE A 440 7.08 -4.98 14.09
N PRO A 441 6.74 -6.26 14.20
CA PRO A 441 5.37 -6.66 14.15
C PRO A 441 4.69 -6.15 15.43
N ASP A 442 3.48 -5.63 15.29
CA ASP A 442 2.75 -5.11 16.43
C ASP A 442 2.33 -6.31 17.29
N GLY A 443 3.00 -6.52 18.43
CA GLY A 443 2.74 -7.66 19.34
C GLY A 443 1.33 -7.69 19.95
N ARG A 444 0.45 -6.76 19.56
CA ARG A 444 -0.92 -6.63 20.05
C ARG A 444 -1.89 -7.66 19.46
N ASP A 445 -1.56 -8.24 18.32
CA ASP A 445 -2.42 -9.25 17.66
C ASP A 445 -2.25 -10.65 18.25
N GLN A 446 -1.24 -10.79 19.11
CA GLN A 446 -0.89 -11.99 19.81
C GLN A 446 -1.60 -11.99 21.18
N LYS A 447 -2.58 -12.90 21.35
CA LYS A 447 -3.25 -13.23 22.64
C LYS A 447 -2.28 -13.88 23.66
N TYR A 448 -1.09 -13.34 23.82
CA TYR A 448 -0.08 -13.89 24.70
C TYR A 448 -0.24 -13.31 26.09
N SER A 449 0.16 -14.09 27.07
CA SER A 449 -0.01 -13.77 28.48
C SER A 449 0.72 -12.46 28.82
N PRO A 450 0.10 -11.53 29.59
CA PRO A 450 0.74 -10.30 30.08
C PRO A 450 2.05 -10.50 30.86
N SER A 451 2.41 -11.75 31.17
CA SER A 451 3.64 -12.13 31.87
C SER A 451 4.89 -12.14 30.98
N ASP A 452 4.73 -12.21 29.66
CA ASP A 452 5.87 -12.14 28.74
C ASP A 452 6.26 -10.66 28.59
N THR A 453 7.36 -10.29 29.24
CA THR A 453 7.92 -8.94 29.24
C THR A 453 8.47 -8.62 27.85
N TYR A 454 7.59 -8.30 26.91
CA TYR A 454 7.97 -7.62 25.68
C TYR A 454 8.62 -6.31 26.09
N LEU A 455 9.89 -6.14 25.73
CA LEU A 455 10.56 -4.86 25.89
C LEU A 455 9.85 -3.89 24.96
N GLU A 456 9.13 -2.96 25.57
CA GLU A 456 8.75 -1.74 24.88
C GLU A 456 10.05 -1.06 24.48
N PHE A 457 10.42 -1.15 23.20
CA PHE A 457 11.46 -0.29 22.63
C PHE A 457 10.97 1.13 22.79
N ASP A 458 11.44 1.81 23.83
CA ASP A 458 11.02 3.18 24.07
C ASP A 458 11.47 4.08 22.91
N SER A 459 10.81 5.23 22.82
CA SER A 459 11.12 6.22 21.78
C SER A 459 12.58 6.68 21.84
N ALA A 460 13.19 6.68 23.02
CA ALA A 460 14.57 7.08 23.23
C ALA A 460 15.57 6.10 22.59
N TYR A 461 15.36 4.79 22.76
CA TYR A 461 16.17 3.76 22.12
C TYR A 461 16.04 3.82 20.59
N CYS A 462 14.83 3.99 20.07
CA CYS A 462 14.62 4.11 18.62
C CYS A 462 15.36 5.33 18.05
N ALA A 463 15.33 6.47 18.74
CA ALA A 463 16.05 7.67 18.36
C ALA A 463 17.60 7.52 18.47
N ASP A 464 18.10 6.83 19.50
CA ASP A 464 19.53 6.51 19.62
C ASP A 464 20.01 5.60 18.48
N LEU A 465 19.27 4.52 18.22
CA LEU A 465 19.56 3.59 17.12
C LEU A 465 19.55 4.33 15.78
N ALA A 466 18.55 5.16 15.54
CA ALA A 466 18.48 6.02 14.35
C ALA A 466 19.74 6.89 14.21
N CYS A 467 20.17 7.57 15.27
CA CYS A 467 21.39 8.38 15.24
C CYS A 467 22.64 7.55 14.94
N ARG A 468 22.76 6.35 15.51
CA ARG A 468 23.87 5.43 15.25
C ARG A 468 23.91 4.96 13.80
N LEU A 469 22.77 4.57 13.23
CA LEU A 469 22.65 4.21 11.81
C LEU A 469 23.03 5.36 10.88
N VAL A 470 22.58 6.58 11.19
CA VAL A 470 22.89 7.79 10.41
C VAL A 470 24.38 8.12 10.46
N ARG A 471 25.06 7.90 11.60
CA ARG A 471 26.51 8.07 11.70
C ARG A 471 27.25 6.99 10.93
N ALA A 472 26.78 5.74 10.99
CA ALA A 472 27.40 4.61 10.32
C ALA A 472 27.29 4.68 8.79
N ALA A 473 26.15 5.12 8.24
CA ALA A 473 25.91 5.25 6.80
C ALA A 473 25.92 6.72 6.36
N PRO A 474 27.02 7.26 5.79
CA PRO A 474 27.17 8.68 5.49
C PRO A 474 26.10 9.28 4.58
N ARG A 475 25.50 8.48 3.69
CA ARG A 475 24.43 8.92 2.77
C ARG A 475 23.00 8.68 3.27
N LEU A 476 22.83 8.03 4.43
CA LEU A 476 21.52 7.75 5.00
C LEU A 476 20.79 9.07 5.30
N ARG A 477 19.64 9.26 4.64
CA ARG A 477 18.81 10.46 4.76
C ARG A 477 17.43 10.16 5.32
N TYR A 478 16.84 9.01 4.97
CA TYR A 478 15.51 8.65 5.45
C TYR A 478 15.56 7.36 6.22
N LEU A 479 14.93 7.32 7.39
CA LEU A 479 14.75 6.06 8.11
C LEU A 479 13.39 5.95 8.82
N CYS A 480 12.85 4.74 8.87
CA CYS A 480 11.66 4.41 9.65
C CYS A 480 12.04 3.34 10.68
N ILE A 481 11.67 3.54 11.95
CA ILE A 481 11.82 2.53 12.99
C ILE A 481 10.50 2.49 13.78
N ARG A 482 9.88 1.31 13.82
CA ARG A 482 8.63 1.09 14.59
C ARG A 482 7.52 2.08 14.21
N GLY A 483 7.40 2.35 12.90
CA GLY A 483 6.37 3.23 12.34
C GLY A 483 6.61 4.72 12.54
N VAL A 484 7.74 5.15 13.15
CA VAL A 484 8.14 6.56 13.19
C VAL A 484 9.09 6.83 12.04
N PHE A 485 8.74 7.80 11.21
CA PHE A 485 9.48 8.15 9.99
C PHE A 485 10.32 9.41 10.24
N TRP A 486 11.59 9.38 9.89
CA TRP A 486 12.48 10.54 10.04
C TRP A 486 13.23 10.88 8.75
N GLU A 487 13.46 12.18 8.56
CA GLU A 487 14.57 12.71 7.77
C GLU A 487 15.74 13.03 8.70
N ALA A 488 16.90 12.49 8.36
CA ALA A 488 18.16 12.75 9.03
C ALA A 488 18.89 13.92 8.36
N GLN A 489 19.17 14.96 9.12
CA GLN A 489 20.04 16.06 8.73
C GLN A 489 21.39 15.92 9.43
N LYS A 490 22.48 16.03 8.67
CA LYS A 490 23.85 15.99 9.18
C LYS A 490 24.49 17.36 9.01
N SER A 491 25.03 17.92 10.08
CA SER A 491 25.85 19.12 10.00
C SER A 491 27.31 18.78 9.72
N VAL A 492 28.10 19.80 9.38
CA VAL A 492 29.52 19.67 9.02
C VAL A 492 30.37 19.10 10.16
N ASP A 493 29.95 19.33 11.41
CA ASP A 493 30.59 18.79 12.63
C ASP A 493 30.21 17.32 12.92
N GLY A 494 29.40 16.68 12.07
CA GLY A 494 28.91 15.32 12.28
C GLY A 494 27.74 15.20 13.27
N THR A 495 27.19 16.32 13.76
CA THR A 495 25.97 16.31 14.56
C THR A 495 24.79 15.84 13.71
N VAL A 496 24.00 14.93 14.25
CA VAL A 496 22.81 14.35 13.60
C VAL A 496 21.57 14.96 14.24
N LYS A 497 20.68 15.47 13.40
CA LYS A 497 19.34 15.92 13.77
C LYS A 497 18.31 15.06 13.05
N LEU A 498 17.37 14.48 13.80
CA LEU A 498 16.24 13.74 13.25
C LEU A 498 15.01 14.65 13.20
N ILE A 499 14.36 14.71 12.05
CA ILE A 499 13.11 15.44 11.84
C ILE A 499 12.04 14.41 11.54
N GLU A 500 11.03 14.30 12.41
CA GLU A 500 9.90 13.41 12.17
C GLU A 500 9.10 13.88 10.95
N LEU A 501 8.84 12.96 10.04
CA LEU A 501 8.12 13.18 8.79
C LEU A 501 6.62 13.04 9.02
N GLU A 502 5.82 13.92 8.41
CA GLU A 502 4.38 13.73 8.38
C GLU A 502 3.99 12.69 7.33
N ARG A 503 2.72 12.25 7.37
CA ARG A 503 2.26 11.15 6.51
C ARG A 503 2.43 11.41 5.02
N GLN A 504 2.31 12.67 4.63
CA GLN A 504 2.42 13.08 3.23
C GLN A 504 3.88 13.08 2.77
N ASP A 505 4.82 13.46 3.65
CA ASP A 505 6.25 13.52 3.35
C ASP A 505 6.81 12.12 3.06
N TRP A 506 6.48 11.15 3.91
CA TRP A 506 7.07 9.82 3.75
C TRP A 506 6.59 9.12 2.48
N ARG A 507 5.44 9.48 1.90
CA ARG A 507 4.97 8.93 0.61
C ARG A 507 5.87 9.32 -0.56
N HIS A 508 6.70 10.36 -0.40
CA HIS A 508 7.70 10.76 -1.39
C HIS A 508 9.01 9.98 -1.27
N VAL A 509 9.19 9.23 -0.17
CA VAL A 509 10.35 8.34 0.03
C VAL A 509 9.99 6.96 -0.55
N GLU A 510 10.68 6.56 -1.60
CA GLU A 510 10.38 5.35 -2.38
C GLU A 510 10.24 4.10 -1.51
N LEU A 511 11.21 3.84 -0.62
CA LEU A 511 11.18 2.67 0.24
C LEU A 511 9.99 2.69 1.22
N PHE A 512 9.66 3.87 1.77
CA PHE A 512 8.53 4.00 2.69
C PHE A 512 7.21 3.81 1.97
N LYS A 513 7.07 4.38 0.76
CA LYS A 513 5.91 4.14 -0.09
C LYS A 513 5.75 2.64 -0.34
N MET A 514 6.79 1.96 -0.82
CA MET A 514 6.72 0.52 -1.09
C MET A 514 6.36 -0.30 0.15
N ALA A 515 7.05 -0.07 1.28
CA ALA A 515 6.83 -0.82 2.50
C ALA A 515 5.41 -0.64 3.04
N THR A 516 4.93 0.61 3.14
CA THR A 516 3.60 0.91 3.70
C THR A 516 2.45 0.57 2.75
N GLU A 517 2.64 0.66 1.44
CA GLU A 517 1.63 0.22 0.47
C GLU A 517 1.58 -1.31 0.39
N GLY A 518 2.73 -1.98 0.44
CA GLY A 518 2.79 -3.43 0.53
C GLY A 518 2.13 -3.95 1.80
N GLU A 519 2.39 -3.31 2.95
CA GLU A 519 1.70 -3.58 4.20
C GLU A 519 0.18 -3.28 4.08
N GLY A 520 -0.23 -2.13 3.54
CA GLY A 520 -1.67 -1.82 3.39
C GLY A 520 -2.47 -2.85 2.57
N LEU A 521 -1.79 -3.63 1.72
CA LEU A 521 -2.36 -4.69 0.89
C LEU A 521 -2.32 -6.07 1.56
N VAL A 522 -1.30 -6.35 2.39
CA VAL A 522 -1.12 -7.65 3.06
C VAL A 522 -1.83 -7.76 4.41
N TRP A 523 -2.10 -6.65 5.09
CA TRP A 523 -2.70 -6.71 6.42
C TRP A 523 -4.22 -6.97 6.32
N ASP A 524 -4.62 -8.09 6.94
CA ASP A 524 -5.96 -8.29 7.50
C ASP A 524 -6.26 -7.10 8.45
N ASP A 525 -7.51 -6.64 8.47
CA ASP A 525 -8.01 -5.37 9.05
C ASP A 525 -7.86 -5.27 10.60
N ARG A 526 -6.75 -5.69 11.21
CA ARG A 526 -6.56 -5.74 12.67
C ARG A 526 -5.50 -4.80 13.27
N ASP A 527 -4.64 -4.19 12.45
CA ASP A 527 -3.38 -3.62 12.97
C ASP A 527 -3.14 -2.11 12.77
N ILE A 528 -4.14 -1.32 12.40
CA ILE A 528 -3.97 0.14 12.24
C ILE A 528 -4.34 0.85 13.55
N GLN A 529 -3.62 0.57 14.64
CA GLN A 529 -3.95 1.10 15.97
C GLN A 529 -3.26 2.40 16.40
N LYS A 530 -2.39 3.01 15.58
CA LYS A 530 -1.84 4.35 15.93
C LYS A 530 -1.56 5.17 14.68
N TYR A 531 -2.56 5.92 14.20
CA TYR A 531 -2.40 7.24 13.56
C TYR A 531 -3.71 8.02 13.53
#